data_AF-A0A947B3I6-F1
#
_entry.id   AF-A0A947B3I6-F1
#
_cell.length_a   1.000
_cell.length_b   1.000
_cell.length_c   1.000
_cell.angle_alpha   90.00
_cell.angle_beta   90.00
_cell.angle_gamma   90.00
#
_symmetry.space_group_name_H-M   'P 1'
#
loop_
_entity.id
_entity.type
_entity.pdbx_description
1 polymer ?
#
loop_
_entity_poly.entity_id
_entity_poly.type
_entity_poly.pdbx_seq_one_letter_code
_entity_poly.pdbx_strand_id
1 'polypeptide(L)'
;MTTPTTHTTSTDSKAWKNRLNKRHAAERRFRFYTLFATLLGIGFVFVLFTSIVLNGYTAFQQTFIRLSIDFDVEILDPKGEKDRDALSRANYAALVKVALRTQFPDVKARRDKKMLYRLISSGGAFELRDRVLADPGILGTTKSVWLPADDEVDMIIKGHVERNTPEIARRIKDKQLVWLDELAERGAIEKQFNMAFFTNGDSREPELSGVRGAMMGSVFMLLVT
;
A
#
# COMPACT_ATOMS: atom_id res chain seq x y z
N MET A 1 1.58 15.22 91.78
CA MET A 1 0.23 15.72 91.46
C MET A 1 0.28 16.32 90.06
N THR A 2 -0.08 15.53 89.05
CA THR A 2 -0.07 15.93 87.64
C THR A 2 -1.52 15.89 87.13
N THR A 3 -2.09 17.05 86.86
CA THR A 3 -3.43 17.18 86.27
C THR A 3 -3.38 16.84 84.78
N PRO A 4 -4.24 15.94 84.27
CA PRO A 4 -4.28 15.61 82.85
C PRO A 4 -5.06 16.71 82.10
N THR A 5 -4.44 17.31 81.09
CA THR A 5 -5.11 18.22 80.16
C THR A 5 -5.90 17.42 79.13
N THR A 6 -7.23 17.47 79.22
CA THR A 6 -8.13 16.86 78.24
C THR A 6 -8.17 17.72 76.99
N HIS A 7 -7.49 17.30 75.92
CA HIS A 7 -7.67 17.88 74.60
C HIS A 7 -9.06 17.51 74.06
N THR A 8 -10.01 18.45 74.08
CA THR A 8 -11.29 18.26 73.40
C THR A 8 -11.07 18.39 71.89
N THR A 9 -10.88 17.25 71.23
CA THR A 9 -10.91 17.13 69.76
C THR A 9 -12.33 17.49 69.29
N SER A 10 -12.56 18.74 68.90
CA SER A 10 -13.83 19.20 68.32
C SER A 10 -13.96 18.77 66.86
N THR A 11 -13.92 17.46 66.61
CA THR A 11 -14.19 16.84 65.31
C THR A 11 -15.65 17.01 64.87
N ASP A 12 -16.53 17.54 65.72
CA ASP A 12 -17.98 17.61 65.47
C ASP A 12 -18.52 19.03 65.16
N SER A 13 -17.65 20.01 64.89
CA SER A 13 -18.11 21.36 64.51
C SER A 13 -18.62 21.42 63.05
N LYS A 14 -19.74 22.12 62.81
CA LYS A 14 -20.29 22.37 61.46
C LYS A 14 -19.25 22.94 60.48
N ALA A 15 -18.32 23.76 61.01
CA ALA A 15 -17.23 24.35 60.23
C ALA A 15 -16.21 23.31 59.73
N TRP A 16 -15.92 22.27 60.52
CA TRP A 16 -15.02 21.18 60.12
C TRP A 16 -15.68 20.31 59.03
N LYS A 17 -16.95 19.93 59.20
CA LYS A 17 -17.74 19.20 58.20
C LYS A 17 -17.82 19.97 56.86
N ASN A 18 -18.02 21.28 56.89
CA ASN A 18 -18.03 22.11 55.68
C ASN A 18 -16.67 22.19 54.96
N ARG A 19 -15.56 22.25 55.71
CA ARG A 19 -14.21 22.20 55.11
C ARG A 19 -13.92 20.84 54.48
N LEU A 20 -14.35 19.76 55.13
CA LEU A 20 -14.21 18.40 54.62
C LEU A 20 -14.99 18.19 53.32
N ASN A 21 -16.25 18.67 53.27
CA ASN A 21 -17.08 18.62 52.07
C ASN A 21 -16.47 19.43 50.90
N LYS A 22 -15.91 20.62 51.17
CA LYS A 22 -15.21 21.41 50.13
C LYS A 22 -14.00 20.67 49.56
N ARG A 23 -13.22 19.99 50.41
CA ARG A 23 -12.07 19.18 49.97
C ARG A 23 -12.51 18.00 49.13
N HIS A 24 -13.52 17.25 49.56
CA HIS A 24 -14.05 16.11 48.80
C HIS A 24 -14.64 16.53 47.45
N ALA A 25 -15.29 17.69 47.37
CA ALA A 25 -15.77 18.23 46.09
C ALA A 25 -14.60 18.59 45.14
N ALA A 26 -13.52 19.19 45.67
CA ALA A 26 -12.31 19.48 44.88
C ALA A 26 -11.60 18.20 44.41
N GLU A 27 -11.49 17.20 45.28
CA GLU A 27 -10.91 15.89 44.98
C GLU A 27 -11.71 15.13 43.91
N ARG A 28 -13.04 15.15 43.98
CA ARG A 28 -13.91 14.56 42.95
C ARG A 28 -13.72 15.23 41.60
N ARG A 29 -13.63 16.56 41.55
CA ARG A 29 -13.38 17.30 40.30
C ARG A 29 -12.01 16.99 39.72
N PHE A 30 -10.97 16.95 40.55
CA PHE A 30 -9.61 16.59 40.11
C PHE A 30 -9.57 15.17 39.52
N ARG A 31 -10.14 14.18 40.22
CA ARG A 31 -10.23 12.81 39.71
C ARG A 31 -11.02 12.73 38.41
N PHE A 32 -12.13 13.46 38.30
CA PHE A 32 -12.93 13.54 37.09
C PHE A 32 -12.12 14.14 35.92
N TYR A 33 -11.42 15.26 36.14
CA TYR A 33 -10.60 15.88 35.09
C TYR A 33 -9.44 14.98 34.64
N THR A 34 -8.76 14.31 35.57
CA THR A 34 -7.67 13.38 35.21
C THR A 34 -8.19 12.17 34.45
N LEU A 35 -9.28 11.55 34.92
CA LEU A 35 -9.92 10.43 34.22
C LEU A 35 -10.40 10.85 32.83
N PHE A 36 -11.06 12.00 32.73
CA PHE A 36 -11.53 12.55 31.47
C PHE A 36 -10.37 12.84 30.51
N ALA A 37 -9.29 13.47 30.99
CA ALA A 37 -8.09 13.75 30.19
C ALA A 37 -7.44 12.46 29.66
N THR A 38 -7.32 11.42 30.49
CA THR A 38 -6.80 10.11 30.07
C THR A 38 -7.71 9.45 29.03
N LEU A 39 -9.03 9.44 29.25
CA LEU A 39 -9.99 8.87 28.29
C LEU A 39 -9.99 9.62 26.96
N LEU A 40 -9.90 10.95 27.01
CA LEU A 40 -9.81 11.80 25.82
C LEU A 40 -8.51 11.55 25.06
N GLY A 41 -7.38 11.35 25.77
CA GLY A 41 -6.12 10.93 25.17
C GLY A 41 -6.20 9.57 24.47
N ILE A 42 -6.78 8.57 25.12
CA ILE A 42 -7.03 7.24 24.51
C ILE A 42 -7.96 7.36 23.31
N GLY A 43 -8.99 8.22 23.40
CA GLY A 43 -9.91 8.50 22.30
C GLY A 43 -9.20 9.07 21.07
N PHE A 44 -8.26 10.00 21.24
CA PHE A 44 -7.47 10.52 20.13
C PHE A 44 -6.58 9.45 19.49
N VAL A 45 -5.93 8.60 20.29
CA VAL A 45 -5.11 7.50 19.78
C VAL A 45 -5.98 6.52 18.98
N PHE A 46 -7.18 6.20 19.47
CA PHE A 46 -8.12 5.34 18.77
C PHE A 46 -8.53 5.93 17.41
N VAL A 47 -8.95 7.21 17.39
CA VAL A 47 -9.32 7.90 16.15
C VAL A 47 -8.16 7.94 15.15
N LEU A 48 -6.94 8.23 15.64
CA LEU A 48 -5.74 8.26 14.82
C LEU A 48 -5.45 6.87 14.22
N PHE A 49 -5.50 5.82 15.03
CA PHE A 49 -5.26 4.46 14.56
C PHE A 49 -6.31 3.99 13.55
N THR A 50 -7.60 4.26 13.82
CA THR A 50 -8.68 3.97 12.88
C THR A 50 -8.48 4.69 11.55
N SER A 51 -8.12 5.97 11.58
CA SER A 51 -7.82 6.75 10.38
C SER A 51 -6.66 6.16 9.58
N ILE A 52 -5.57 5.76 10.24
CA ILE A 52 -4.42 5.14 9.57
C ILE A 52 -4.82 3.82 8.89
N VAL A 53 -5.57 2.96 9.58
CA VAL A 53 -5.98 1.66 9.03
C VAL A 53 -6.92 1.84 7.84
N LEU A 54 -7.92 2.74 7.95
CA LEU A 54 -8.89 3.00 6.88
C LEU A 54 -8.27 3.67 5.65
N ASN A 55 -7.27 4.54 5.84
CA ASN A 55 -6.58 5.16 4.69
C ASN A 55 -5.48 4.24 4.12
N GLY A 56 -4.93 3.34 4.93
CA GLY A 56 -3.80 2.48 4.55
C GLY A 56 -4.18 1.12 3.97
N TYR A 57 -5.40 0.62 4.16
CA TYR A 57 -5.74 -0.76 3.76
C TYR A 57 -5.54 -1.01 2.25
N THR A 58 -5.68 0.03 1.43
CA THR A 58 -5.53 -0.05 -0.03
C THR A 58 -4.09 -0.32 -0.46
N ALA A 59 -3.10 -0.11 0.41
CA ALA A 59 -1.70 -0.49 0.16
C ALA A 59 -1.49 -2.02 0.12
N PHE A 60 -2.33 -2.78 0.83
CA PHE A 60 -2.29 -4.25 0.82
C PHE A 60 -2.95 -4.87 -0.41
N GLN A 61 -3.55 -4.06 -1.27
CA GLN A 61 -4.11 -4.49 -2.53
C GLN A 61 -3.29 -3.89 -3.67
N GLN A 62 -3.17 -4.60 -4.78
CA GLN A 62 -2.56 -4.09 -6.00
C GLN A 62 -3.35 -4.59 -7.21
N THR A 63 -3.50 -3.73 -8.20
CA THR A 63 -4.18 -4.05 -9.44
C THR A 63 -3.25 -4.80 -10.37
N PHE A 64 -3.72 -5.92 -10.90
CA PHE A 64 -3.03 -6.73 -11.89
C PHE A 64 -3.85 -6.79 -13.18
N ILE A 65 -3.14 -6.83 -14.30
CA ILE A 65 -3.72 -6.98 -15.64
C ILE A 65 -3.26 -8.29 -16.23
N ARG A 66 -4.22 -9.09 -16.72
CA ARG A 66 -3.95 -10.36 -17.38
C ARG A 66 -3.59 -10.14 -18.83
N LEU A 67 -2.39 -10.59 -19.21
CA LEU A 67 -1.91 -10.56 -20.59
C LEU A 67 -1.46 -11.96 -21.02
N SER A 68 -1.73 -12.31 -22.28
CA SER A 68 -1.14 -13.48 -22.93
C SER A 68 0.26 -13.12 -23.39
N ILE A 69 1.27 -13.59 -22.66
CA ILE A 69 2.67 -13.35 -22.95
C ILE A 69 3.21 -14.51 -23.75
N ASP A 70 3.74 -14.20 -24.93
CA ASP A 70 4.52 -15.14 -25.72
C ASP A 70 6.00 -15.02 -25.33
N PHE A 71 6.58 -16.09 -24.79
CA PHE A 71 7.96 -16.11 -24.34
C PHE A 71 8.91 -16.40 -25.50
N ASP A 72 8.93 -15.48 -26.47
CA ASP A 72 9.70 -15.61 -27.71
C ASP A 72 11.20 -15.81 -27.44
N VAL A 73 11.74 -16.91 -27.98
CA VAL A 73 13.14 -17.30 -27.84
C VAL A 73 14.06 -16.32 -28.56
N GLU A 74 13.63 -15.75 -29.70
CA GLU A 74 14.46 -14.80 -30.44
C GLU A 74 14.65 -13.49 -29.68
N ILE A 75 13.67 -13.09 -28.86
CA ILE A 75 13.74 -11.87 -28.05
C ILE A 75 14.53 -12.12 -26.76
N LEU A 76 14.37 -13.30 -26.16
CA LEU A 76 14.93 -13.60 -24.83
C LEU A 76 16.32 -14.24 -24.88
N ASP A 77 16.59 -15.10 -25.85
CA ASP A 77 17.84 -15.81 -26.02
C ASP A 77 18.20 -15.97 -27.52
N PRO A 78 18.66 -14.89 -28.18
CA PRO A 78 18.99 -14.92 -29.61
C PRO A 78 20.09 -15.93 -29.98
N LYS A 79 20.90 -16.35 -29.00
CA LYS A 79 22.00 -17.30 -29.20
C LYS A 79 21.62 -18.75 -28.89
N GLY A 80 20.48 -18.97 -28.22
CA GLY A 80 19.99 -20.30 -27.84
C GLY A 80 20.85 -21.01 -26.79
N GLU A 81 21.71 -20.28 -26.07
CA GLU A 81 22.67 -20.85 -25.11
C GLU A 81 22.00 -21.16 -23.76
N LYS A 82 20.78 -20.65 -23.51
CA LYS A 82 20.04 -20.72 -22.24
C LYS A 82 20.87 -20.33 -21.03
N ASP A 83 21.84 -19.45 -21.26
CA ASP A 83 22.72 -18.97 -20.22
C ASP A 83 21.93 -18.08 -19.24
N ARG A 84 22.13 -18.33 -17.94
CA ARG A 84 21.42 -17.62 -16.87
C ARG A 84 21.73 -16.13 -16.89
N ASP A 85 22.97 -15.76 -17.17
CA ASP A 85 23.38 -14.35 -17.21
C ASP A 85 22.81 -13.65 -18.45
N ALA A 86 22.80 -14.31 -19.60
CA ALA A 86 22.14 -13.82 -20.81
C ALA A 86 20.63 -13.60 -20.58
N LEU A 87 19.93 -14.61 -20.05
CA LEU A 87 18.50 -14.54 -19.76
C LEU A 87 18.18 -13.43 -18.74
N SER A 88 19.03 -13.20 -17.75
CA SER A 88 18.80 -12.14 -16.75
C SER A 88 18.76 -10.72 -17.34
N ARG A 89 19.49 -10.49 -18.44
CA ARG A 89 19.64 -9.20 -19.13
C ARG A 89 18.75 -9.05 -20.36
N ALA A 90 17.93 -10.06 -20.66
CA ALA A 90 17.04 -10.05 -21.81
C ALA A 90 15.95 -8.96 -21.72
N ASN A 91 15.36 -8.61 -22.87
CA ASN A 91 14.39 -7.51 -22.97
C ASN A 91 12.95 -7.97 -22.70
N TYR A 92 12.65 -8.29 -21.44
CA TYR A 92 11.29 -8.70 -21.03
C TYR A 92 10.23 -7.63 -21.25
N ALA A 93 10.62 -6.35 -21.19
CA ALA A 93 9.72 -5.24 -21.49
C ALA A 93 9.24 -5.26 -22.96
N ALA A 94 10.01 -5.86 -23.88
CA ALA A 94 9.56 -6.04 -25.26
C ALA A 94 8.40 -7.03 -25.35
N LEU A 95 8.41 -8.11 -24.56
CA LEU A 95 7.34 -9.11 -24.56
C LEU A 95 6.00 -8.50 -24.13
N VAL A 96 6.00 -7.71 -23.06
CA VAL A 96 4.80 -6.99 -22.59
C VAL A 96 4.28 -6.05 -23.69
N LYS A 97 5.18 -5.33 -24.37
CA LYS A 97 4.80 -4.43 -25.48
C LYS A 97 4.29 -5.19 -26.70
N VAL A 98 4.81 -6.38 -27.00
CA VAL A 98 4.28 -7.25 -28.06
C VAL A 98 2.87 -7.69 -27.68
N ALA A 99 2.67 -8.24 -26.48
CA ALA A 99 1.36 -8.71 -26.01
C ALA A 99 0.29 -7.61 -26.05
N LEU A 100 0.61 -6.41 -25.56
CA LEU A 100 -0.30 -5.27 -25.62
C LEU A 100 -0.64 -4.85 -27.06
N ARG A 101 0.33 -4.87 -27.98
CA ARG A 101 0.08 -4.57 -29.40
C ARG A 101 -0.79 -5.62 -30.07
N THR A 102 -0.60 -6.88 -29.73
CA THR A 102 -1.41 -7.99 -30.24
C THR A 102 -2.85 -7.88 -29.75
N GLN A 103 -3.04 -7.48 -28.49
CA GLN A 103 -4.37 -7.31 -27.91
C GLN A 103 -5.10 -6.05 -28.38
N PHE A 104 -4.35 -4.99 -28.71
CA PHE A 104 -4.89 -3.70 -29.20
C PHE A 104 -4.32 -3.33 -30.58
N PRO A 105 -4.69 -4.07 -31.65
CA PRO A 105 -4.15 -3.84 -33.00
C PRO A 105 -4.56 -2.48 -33.60
N ASP A 106 -5.65 -1.89 -33.11
CA ASP A 106 -6.16 -0.59 -33.56
C ASP A 106 -5.28 0.59 -33.13
N VAL A 107 -4.42 0.40 -32.11
CA VAL A 107 -3.53 1.44 -31.59
C VAL A 107 -2.28 1.56 -32.46
N LYS A 108 -2.36 2.39 -33.52
CA LYS A 108 -1.28 2.55 -34.51
C LYS A 108 -0.28 3.66 -34.16
N ALA A 109 -0.77 4.79 -33.64
CA ALA A 109 0.03 5.99 -33.42
C ALA A 109 1.09 5.79 -32.31
N ARG A 110 2.31 6.30 -32.53
CA ARG A 110 3.43 6.17 -31.57
C ARG A 110 3.11 6.73 -30.19
N ARG A 111 2.41 7.87 -30.13
CA ARG A 111 1.98 8.51 -28.88
C ARG A 111 1.01 7.60 -28.12
N ASP A 112 0.03 7.04 -28.81
CA ASP A 112 -0.98 6.17 -28.20
C ASP A 112 -0.36 4.86 -27.73
N LYS A 113 0.56 4.26 -28.50
CA LYS A 113 1.34 3.08 -28.06
C LYS A 113 2.11 3.35 -26.77
N LYS A 114 2.73 4.52 -26.63
CA LYS A 114 3.44 4.89 -25.39
C LYS A 114 2.48 4.93 -24.19
N MET A 115 1.26 5.42 -24.39
CA MET A 115 0.23 5.45 -23.35
C MET A 115 -0.31 4.05 -23.04
N LEU A 116 -0.46 3.21 -24.05
CA LEU A 116 -0.88 1.81 -23.88
C LEU A 116 0.13 1.02 -23.05
N TYR A 117 1.43 1.21 -23.31
CA TYR A 117 2.48 0.53 -22.54
C TYR A 117 2.54 0.96 -21.08
N ARG A 118 2.02 2.15 -20.75
CA ARG A 118 1.88 2.66 -19.37
C ARG A 118 0.66 2.10 -18.64
N LEU A 119 -0.07 1.13 -19.19
CA LEU A 119 -1.08 0.43 -18.41
C LEU A 119 -0.46 -0.63 -17.48
N ILE A 120 0.73 -1.11 -17.85
CA ILE A 120 1.46 -2.16 -17.12
C ILE A 120 2.67 -1.50 -16.46
N SER A 121 2.89 -1.83 -15.19
CA SER A 121 4.06 -1.36 -14.45
C SER A 121 5.35 -1.86 -15.11
N SER A 122 6.41 -1.07 -14.98
CA SER A 122 7.76 -1.52 -15.31
C SER A 122 8.16 -2.81 -14.55
N GLY A 123 7.54 -3.03 -13.38
CA GLY A 123 7.62 -4.24 -12.57
C GLY A 123 7.27 -5.53 -13.31
N GLY A 124 6.33 -5.46 -14.26
CA GLY A 124 5.91 -6.65 -15.02
C GLY A 124 7.06 -7.29 -15.80
N ALA A 125 8.01 -6.49 -16.29
CA ALA A 125 9.20 -7.03 -16.97
C ALA A 125 10.11 -7.82 -16.01
N PHE A 126 10.26 -7.35 -14.77
CA PHE A 126 11.04 -8.06 -13.75
C PHE A 126 10.35 -9.34 -13.31
N GLU A 127 9.02 -9.34 -13.19
CA GLU A 127 8.27 -10.55 -12.86
C GLU A 127 8.39 -11.62 -13.95
N LEU A 128 8.32 -11.23 -15.22
CA LEU A 128 8.55 -12.15 -16.34
C LEU A 128 9.97 -12.71 -16.34
N ARG A 129 10.97 -11.87 -16.07
CA ARG A 129 12.36 -12.31 -15.91
C ARG A 129 12.49 -13.35 -14.81
N ASP A 130 11.96 -13.07 -13.63
CA ASP A 130 12.11 -13.94 -12.48
C ASP A 130 11.41 -15.28 -12.71
N ARG A 131 10.28 -15.30 -13.43
CA ARG A 131 9.63 -16.53 -13.89
C ARG A 131 10.48 -17.33 -14.88
N VAL A 132 11.11 -16.68 -15.88
CA VAL A 132 12.00 -17.36 -16.84
C VAL A 132 13.26 -17.89 -16.16
N LEU A 133 13.83 -17.14 -15.21
CA LEU A 133 15.01 -17.58 -14.44
C LEU A 133 14.69 -18.74 -13.50
N ALA A 134 13.47 -18.78 -12.95
CA ALA A 134 13.00 -19.90 -12.13
C ALA A 134 12.70 -21.15 -12.96
N ASP A 135 12.09 -20.98 -14.14
CA ASP A 135 11.76 -22.07 -15.07
C ASP A 135 12.09 -21.67 -16.52
N PRO A 136 13.32 -21.97 -17.01
CA PRO A 136 13.69 -21.72 -18.40
C PRO A 136 12.92 -22.57 -19.41
N GLY A 137 12.15 -23.58 -18.97
CA GLY A 137 11.32 -24.42 -19.82
C GLY A 137 10.11 -23.70 -20.41
N ILE A 138 9.79 -22.49 -19.93
CA ILE A 138 8.67 -21.68 -20.46
C ILE A 138 9.01 -20.95 -21.76
N LEU A 139 10.29 -20.93 -22.16
CA LEU A 139 10.73 -20.33 -23.41
C LEU A 139 10.04 -21.01 -24.61
N GLY A 140 9.58 -20.20 -25.56
CA GLY A 140 8.83 -20.63 -26.74
C GLY A 140 7.37 -21.00 -26.45
N THR A 141 6.85 -20.73 -25.25
CA THR A 141 5.44 -20.97 -24.90
C THR A 141 4.67 -19.67 -24.74
N THR A 142 3.37 -19.70 -25.02
CA THR A 142 2.47 -18.60 -24.68
C THR A 142 1.74 -18.92 -23.37
N LYS A 143 1.86 -18.07 -22.35
CA LYS A 143 1.14 -18.22 -21.08
C LYS A 143 0.35 -16.96 -20.74
N SER A 144 -0.82 -17.16 -20.16
CA SER A 144 -1.59 -16.08 -19.56
C SER A 144 -0.97 -15.72 -18.20
N VAL A 145 -0.52 -14.48 -18.05
CA VAL A 145 0.18 -13.98 -16.87
C VAL A 145 -0.52 -12.74 -16.33
N TRP A 146 -0.71 -12.69 -15.02
CA TRP A 146 -1.09 -11.47 -14.30
C TRP A 146 0.16 -10.64 -14.06
N LEU A 147 0.16 -9.40 -14.54
CA LEU A 147 1.25 -8.45 -14.35
C LEU A 147 0.76 -7.23 -13.58
N PRO A 148 1.61 -6.63 -12.73
CA PRO A 148 1.23 -5.44 -11.98
C PRO A 148 0.86 -4.31 -12.93
N ALA A 149 -0.26 -3.65 -12.63
CA ALA A 149 -0.66 -2.42 -13.31
C ALA A 149 0.23 -1.26 -12.86
N ASP A 150 0.32 -0.25 -13.71
CA ASP A 150 0.97 1.03 -13.42
C ASP A 150 0.25 1.77 -12.26
N ASP A 151 0.97 2.65 -11.54
CA ASP A 151 0.45 3.33 -10.35
C ASP A 151 -0.83 4.15 -10.65
N GLU A 152 -0.86 4.82 -11.79
CA GLU A 152 -2.00 5.62 -12.22
C GLU A 152 -3.25 4.77 -12.51
N VAL A 153 -3.04 3.56 -13.04
CA VAL A 153 -4.12 2.59 -13.26
C VAL A 153 -4.60 2.05 -11.92
N ASP A 154 -3.67 1.68 -11.04
CA ASP A 154 -3.98 1.14 -9.72
C ASP A 154 -4.80 2.13 -8.87
N MET A 155 -4.44 3.42 -8.88
CA MET A 155 -5.18 4.46 -8.16
C MET A 155 -6.62 4.63 -8.66
N ILE A 156 -6.85 4.50 -9.96
CA ILE A 156 -8.21 4.55 -10.53
C ILE A 156 -9.04 3.34 -10.13
N ILE A 157 -8.47 2.14 -10.25
CA ILE A 157 -9.18 0.90 -9.91
C ILE A 157 -9.48 0.82 -8.41
N LYS A 158 -8.63 1.44 -7.58
CA LYS A 158 -8.87 1.60 -6.14
C LYS A 158 -9.86 2.74 -5.79
N GLY A 159 -10.22 3.60 -6.74
CA GLY A 159 -11.18 4.68 -6.54
C GLY A 159 -10.61 5.96 -5.94
N HIS A 160 -9.29 6.13 -5.90
CA HIS A 160 -8.65 7.37 -5.42
C HIS A 160 -8.67 8.50 -6.45
N VAL A 161 -8.93 8.18 -7.72
CA VAL A 161 -9.08 9.15 -8.81
C VAL A 161 -10.43 8.92 -9.48
N GLU A 162 -11.31 9.93 -9.42
CA GLU A 162 -12.62 9.85 -10.05
C GLU A 162 -12.50 9.87 -11.57
N ARG A 163 -13.16 8.92 -12.24
CA ARG A 163 -13.14 8.78 -13.70
C ARG A 163 -13.74 9.98 -14.45
N ASN A 164 -14.68 10.68 -13.83
CA ASN A 164 -15.36 11.84 -14.41
C ASN A 164 -14.56 13.14 -14.28
N THR A 165 -13.40 13.09 -13.62
CA THR A 165 -12.51 14.25 -13.49
C THR A 165 -12.00 14.68 -14.86
N PRO A 166 -11.98 15.98 -15.19
CA PRO A 166 -11.41 16.48 -16.44
C PRO A 166 -10.00 15.96 -16.68
N GLU A 167 -9.66 15.62 -17.93
CA GLU A 167 -8.36 15.03 -18.32
C GLU A 167 -7.14 15.86 -17.88
N ILE A 168 -7.30 17.17 -17.70
CA ILE A 168 -6.26 18.09 -17.25
C ILE A 168 -5.94 17.90 -15.75
N ALA A 169 -6.94 17.52 -14.96
CA ALA A 169 -6.82 17.35 -13.50
C ALA A 169 -6.41 15.92 -13.10
N ARG A 170 -6.12 15.04 -14.07
CA ARG A 170 -5.67 13.65 -13.86
C ARG A 170 -4.46 13.31 -14.72
N ARG A 171 -3.60 12.42 -14.20
CA ARG A 171 -2.36 11.98 -14.89
C ARG A 171 -2.63 11.04 -16.05
N ILE A 172 -3.56 10.11 -15.84
CA ILE A 172 -4.07 9.19 -16.86
C ILE A 172 -4.98 9.91 -17.86
N LYS A 173 -5.00 9.44 -19.12
CA LYS A 173 -5.73 10.09 -20.22
C LYS A 173 -7.05 9.41 -20.55
N ASP A 174 -7.91 10.06 -21.34
CA ASP A 174 -9.23 9.52 -21.72
C ASP A 174 -9.07 8.22 -22.51
N LYS A 175 -8.14 8.19 -23.47
CA LYS A 175 -7.83 6.98 -24.24
C LYS A 175 -7.41 5.79 -23.39
N GLN A 176 -6.67 6.03 -22.30
CA GLN A 176 -6.25 4.97 -21.39
C GLN A 176 -7.42 4.40 -20.59
N LEU A 177 -8.42 5.22 -20.26
CA LEU A 177 -9.65 4.73 -19.62
C LEU A 177 -10.40 3.79 -20.55
N VAL A 178 -10.52 4.13 -21.84
CA VAL A 178 -11.20 3.27 -22.83
C VAL A 178 -10.54 1.89 -22.90
N TRP A 179 -9.21 1.82 -23.00
CA TRP A 179 -8.50 0.54 -22.98
C TRP A 179 -8.65 -0.21 -21.66
N LEU A 180 -8.73 0.52 -20.54
CA LEU A 180 -8.94 -0.07 -19.22
C LEU A 180 -10.35 -0.66 -19.09
N ASP A 181 -11.36 -0.01 -19.67
CA ASP A 181 -12.73 -0.50 -19.71
C ASP A 181 -12.84 -1.76 -20.56
N GLU A 182 -12.20 -1.77 -21.74
CA GLU A 182 -12.10 -2.99 -22.56
C GLU A 182 -11.43 -4.16 -21.81
N LEU A 183 -10.39 -3.88 -21.00
CA LEU A 183 -9.74 -4.90 -20.17
C LEU A 183 -10.64 -5.37 -19.02
N ALA A 184 -11.38 -4.45 -18.40
CA ALA A 184 -12.32 -4.76 -17.32
C ALA A 184 -13.47 -5.63 -17.82
N GLU A 185 -14.07 -5.28 -18.96
CA GLU A 185 -15.15 -6.05 -19.60
C GLU A 185 -14.74 -7.48 -19.94
N ARG A 186 -13.46 -7.68 -20.31
CA ARG A 186 -12.89 -9.01 -20.59
C ARG A 186 -12.48 -9.79 -19.34
N GLY A 187 -12.70 -9.24 -18.15
CA GLY A 187 -12.24 -9.82 -16.88
C GLY A 187 -10.72 -9.97 -16.82
N ALA A 188 -9.99 -9.05 -17.47
CA ALA A 188 -8.53 -9.04 -17.51
C ALA A 188 -7.92 -8.09 -16.46
N ILE A 189 -8.72 -7.58 -15.52
CA ILE A 189 -8.26 -6.73 -14.41
C ILE A 189 -8.73 -7.36 -13.10
N GLU A 190 -7.83 -7.46 -12.14
CA GLU A 190 -8.13 -7.98 -10.80
C GLU A 190 -7.32 -7.24 -9.73
N LYS A 191 -7.90 -7.05 -8.54
CA LYS A 191 -7.16 -6.61 -7.36
C LYS A 191 -6.70 -7.83 -6.57
N GLN A 192 -5.40 -7.97 -6.41
CA GLN A 192 -4.78 -9.07 -5.67
C GLN A 192 -4.09 -8.54 -4.41
N PHE A 193 -3.78 -9.44 -3.46
CA PHE A 193 -3.06 -9.06 -2.25
C PHE A 193 -1.59 -8.76 -2.58
N ASN A 194 -1.11 -7.58 -2.17
CA ASN A 194 0.23 -7.12 -2.47
C ASN A 194 1.26 -7.70 -1.48
N MET A 195 1.74 -8.92 -1.74
CA MET A 195 2.87 -9.49 -0.99
C MET A 195 4.17 -8.70 -1.20
N ALA A 196 4.34 -8.10 -2.37
CA ALA A 196 5.54 -7.33 -2.72
C ALA A 196 5.77 -6.16 -1.75
N PHE A 197 4.70 -5.56 -1.21
CA PHE A 197 4.77 -4.52 -0.19
C PHE A 197 5.63 -4.90 1.02
N PHE A 198 5.61 -6.16 1.45
CA PHE A 198 6.37 -6.63 2.62
C PHE A 198 7.75 -7.19 2.25
N THR A 199 7.92 -7.67 1.02
CA THR A 199 9.18 -8.32 0.59
C THR A 199 10.13 -7.37 -0.13
N ASN A 200 9.61 -6.29 -0.72
CA ASN A 200 10.38 -5.31 -1.48
C ASN A 200 10.91 -4.19 -0.59
N GLY A 201 11.98 -3.55 -1.06
CA GLY A 201 12.52 -2.32 -0.49
C GLY A 201 11.96 -1.07 -1.17
N ASP A 202 12.69 0.04 -1.05
CA ASP A 202 12.33 1.31 -1.70
C ASP A 202 12.45 1.22 -3.23
N SER A 203 11.58 1.92 -3.95
CA SER A 203 11.50 1.97 -5.41
C SER A 203 11.10 3.37 -5.87
N ARG A 204 11.52 3.73 -7.09
CA ARG A 204 11.09 4.98 -7.74
C ARG A 204 9.65 4.92 -8.25
N GLU A 205 9.12 3.71 -8.39
CA GLU A 205 7.75 3.44 -8.83
C GLU A 205 6.92 3.07 -7.59
N PRO A 206 5.88 3.85 -7.23
CA PRO A 206 5.11 3.65 -6.00
C PRO A 206 4.51 2.25 -5.85
N GLU A 207 4.07 1.65 -6.95
CA GLU A 207 3.44 0.33 -7.00
C GLU A 207 4.40 -0.84 -6.75
N LEU A 208 5.72 -0.60 -6.81
CA LEU A 208 6.76 -1.60 -6.52
C LEU A 208 7.45 -1.38 -5.17
N SER A 209 7.21 -0.21 -4.55
CA SER A 209 7.79 0.16 -3.27
C SER A 209 7.26 -0.72 -2.13
N GLY A 210 8.12 -1.03 -1.18
CA GLY A 210 7.79 -1.85 -0.02
C GLY A 210 8.45 -1.35 1.26
N VAL A 211 7.96 -1.87 2.38
CA VAL A 211 8.35 -1.42 3.73
C VAL A 211 9.48 -2.26 4.34
N ARG A 212 10.01 -3.27 3.63
CA ARG A 212 10.98 -4.22 4.19
C ARG A 212 12.20 -3.53 4.80
N GLY A 213 12.73 -2.50 4.12
CA GLY A 213 13.87 -1.73 4.61
C GLY A 213 13.57 -1.03 5.94
N ALA A 214 12.42 -0.36 6.02
CA ALA A 214 11.98 0.31 7.24
C ALA A 214 11.73 -0.68 8.39
N MET A 215 11.07 -1.81 8.10
CA MET A 215 10.83 -2.87 9.10
C MET A 215 12.14 -3.42 9.66
N MET A 216 13.11 -3.75 8.80
CA MET A 216 14.43 -4.23 9.25
C MET A 216 15.17 -3.17 10.07
N GLY A 217 15.10 -1.90 9.67
CA GLY A 217 15.65 -0.79 10.44
C GLY A 217 15.06 -0.70 11.85
N SER A 218 13.73 -0.78 11.97
CA SER A 218 13.05 -0.80 13.27
C SER A 218 13.44 -2.00 14.13
N VAL A 219 13.56 -3.20 13.53
CA VAL A 219 14.00 -4.41 14.25
C VAL A 219 15.43 -4.24 14.77
N PHE A 220 16.36 -3.73 13.95
CA PHE A 220 17.74 -3.50 14.40
C PHE A 220 17.83 -2.44 15.49
N MET A 221 17.02 -1.38 15.41
CA MET A 221 16.92 -0.37 16.48
C MET A 221 16.50 -1.03 17.80
N LEU A 222 15.40 -1.79 17.80
CA LEU A 222 14.89 -2.46 19.00
C LEU A 222 15.82 -3.53 19.58
N LEU A 223 16.69 -4.13 18.75
CA LEU A 223 17.67 -5.11 19.22
C LEU A 223 18.90 -4.45 19.86
N VAL A 224 19.25 -3.24 19.45
CA VAL A 224 20.43 -2.52 19.95
C VAL A 224 20.10 -1.71 21.19
N THR A 225 18.87 -1.19 21.31
CA THR A 225 18.37 -0.42 22.47
C THR A 225 17.89 -1.33 23.59
#